data_AF-A0A2N2KBC8-F1
#
_entry.id   AF-A0A2N2KBC8-F1
#
_cell.length_a   1.000
_cell.length_b   1.000
_cell.length_c   1.000
_cell.angle_alpha   90.00
_cell.angle_beta   90.00
_cell.angle_gamma   90.00
#
_symmetry.space_group_name_H-M   'P 1'
#
loop_
_entity.id
_entity.type
_entity.pdbx_description
1 polymer ?
#
loop_
_entity_poly.entity_id
_entity_poly.type
_entity_poly.pdbx_seq_one_letter_code
_entity_poly.pdbx_strand_id
1 'polypeptide(L)'
;MLNWNKGIIIVAMTAVLIACAGSPVVDQSQGPKTIVEKQRSMFELSPSDADIFLEALTSLHDRQGEPDYKAASAKLRIFLQEHPRSKWTASAQALILTINNLIDLQEKVKTGSLELSKANAEKAKLKKDYKNYEEKYQAEAVKLQQENEQLKNDIELLKKLEIQMGQREKMLK
;
A
#
# COMPACT_ATOMS: atom_id res chain seq x y z
N MET A 1 18.66 -20.27 26.90
CA MET A 1 18.67 -18.82 27.23
C MET A 1 17.32 -18.26 26.82
N LEU A 2 16.41 -18.12 27.80
CA LEU A 2 14.99 -17.86 27.62
C LEU A 2 14.73 -16.36 27.87
N ASN A 3 14.00 -15.72 26.96
CA ASN A 3 13.85 -14.27 26.83
C ASN A 3 13.19 -13.59 28.04
N TRP A 4 14.01 -12.98 28.90
CA TRP A 4 13.60 -12.21 30.08
C TRP A 4 12.74 -10.97 29.72
N ASN A 5 12.90 -10.40 28.52
CA ASN A 5 12.22 -9.15 28.13
C ASN A 5 10.76 -9.32 27.67
N LYS A 6 10.26 -10.56 27.49
CA LYS A 6 8.86 -10.80 27.10
C LYS A 6 7.92 -10.92 28.30
N GLY A 7 8.44 -11.21 29.50
CA GLY A 7 7.65 -11.36 30.72
C GLY A 7 7.15 -10.03 31.30
N ILE A 8 7.91 -8.95 31.11
CA ILE A 8 7.59 -7.63 31.69
C ILE A 8 6.41 -6.95 30.96
N ILE A 9 6.27 -7.20 29.65
CA ILE A 9 5.21 -6.58 28.83
C ILE A 9 3.84 -7.22 29.11
N ILE A 10 3.80 -8.51 29.46
CA ILE A 10 2.54 -9.22 29.73
C ILE A 10 1.96 -8.84 31.10
N VAL A 11 2.81 -8.52 32.09
CA VAL A 11 2.37 -8.10 33.43
C VAL A 11 1.82 -6.66 33.43
N ALA A 12 2.26 -5.80 32.50
CA ALA A 12 1.76 -4.43 32.39
C ALA A 12 0.36 -4.33 31.75
N MET A 13 -0.07 -5.32 30.96
CA MET A 13 -1.40 -5.31 30.30
C MET A 13 -2.54 -5.86 31.17
N THR A 14 -2.27 -6.58 32.26
CA THR A 14 -3.32 -7.15 33.13
C THR A 14 -3.74 -6.24 34.29
N ALA A 15 -3.07 -5.10 34.49
CA ALA A 15 -3.33 -4.21 35.62
C ALA A 15 -4.41 -3.13 35.39
N VAL A 16 -5.04 -3.06 34.21
CA VAL A 16 -5.99 -1.98 33.86
C VAL A 16 -7.48 -2.41 33.93
N LEU A 17 -7.79 -3.67 34.27
CA LEU A 17 -9.18 -4.17 34.23
C LEU A 17 -9.88 -4.39 35.58
N ILE A 18 -9.38 -3.83 36.69
CA ILE A 18 -10.10 -3.90 37.98
C ILE A 18 -10.11 -2.53 38.66
N ALA A 19 -10.94 -1.62 38.16
CA ALA A 19 -11.47 -0.50 38.94
C ALA A 19 -12.73 0.04 38.26
N CYS A 20 -13.89 -0.54 38.60
CA CYS A 20 -15.17 0.14 38.80
C CYS A 20 -16.27 -0.92 39.02
N ALA A 21 -16.45 -1.31 40.28
CA ALA A 21 -17.68 -1.92 40.78
C ALA A 21 -18.21 -1.07 41.95
N GLY A 22 -19.53 -0.81 41.95
CA GLY A 22 -20.29 -0.11 43.00
C GLY A 22 -20.65 1.34 42.62
N SER A 23 -21.92 1.74 42.50
CA SER A 23 -23.03 1.46 43.42
C SER A 23 -24.41 1.48 42.74
N PRO A 24 -25.45 0.85 43.32
CA PRO A 24 -26.84 0.99 42.88
C PRO A 24 -27.74 1.80 43.86
N VAL A 25 -28.97 2.04 43.40
CA VAL A 25 -30.28 2.21 44.08
C VAL A 25 -30.89 3.64 44.27
N VAL A 26 -32.22 3.66 43.98
CA VAL A 26 -33.35 4.51 44.44
C VAL A 26 -33.66 5.72 43.54
N ASP A 27 -34.67 5.74 42.66
CA ASP A 27 -36.14 5.50 42.69
C ASP A 27 -37.00 6.76 42.92
N GLN A 28 -38.05 6.85 42.09
CA GLN A 28 -39.31 7.60 42.17
C GLN A 28 -39.35 9.14 42.21
N SER A 29 -39.97 9.73 41.17
CA SER A 29 -41.31 10.33 41.34
C SER A 29 -41.95 10.74 40.01
N GLN A 30 -43.22 10.36 39.89
CA GLN A 30 -44.17 10.72 38.84
C GLN A 30 -44.55 12.21 38.89
N GLY A 31 -44.90 12.79 37.75
CA GLY A 31 -45.61 14.07 37.69
C GLY A 31 -45.73 14.62 36.26
N PRO A 32 -46.95 14.69 35.68
CA PRO A 32 -47.16 15.07 34.29
C PRO A 32 -47.43 16.57 34.09
N LYS A 33 -47.49 16.97 32.81
CA LYS A 33 -47.87 18.29 32.25
C LYS A 33 -46.65 19.23 32.16
N THR A 34 -46.34 19.89 31.05
CA THR A 34 -47.19 20.56 30.05
C THR A 34 -46.28 20.92 28.86
N ILE A 35 -46.78 20.74 27.63
CA ILE A 35 -46.68 21.69 26.51
C ILE A 35 -45.35 22.50 26.47
N VAL A 36 -44.28 21.90 25.94
CA VAL A 36 -43.10 22.65 25.46
C VAL A 36 -42.78 22.16 24.03
N GLU A 37 -43.78 22.22 23.16
CA GLU A 37 -43.62 21.83 21.75
C GLU A 37 -43.92 22.98 20.78
N LYS A 38 -44.05 24.21 21.29
CA LYS A 38 -44.35 25.38 20.46
C LYS A 38 -43.55 26.63 20.85
N GLN A 39 -42.23 26.48 20.99
CA GLN A 39 -41.35 27.64 21.12
C GLN A 39 -39.91 27.43 20.60
N ARG A 40 -39.68 26.43 19.75
CA ARG A 40 -38.39 26.27 19.03
C ARG A 40 -38.37 26.85 17.61
N SER A 41 -39.51 27.34 17.10
CA SER A 41 -39.64 27.75 15.69
C SER A 41 -39.41 29.24 15.42
N MET A 42 -39.18 30.09 16.43
CA MET A 42 -38.98 31.54 16.23
C MET A 42 -37.51 32.00 16.22
N PHE A 43 -36.57 31.09 16.49
CA PHE A 43 -35.13 31.34 16.46
C PHE A 43 -34.38 30.33 15.59
N GLU A 44 -35.00 29.85 14.51
CA GLU A 44 -34.22 29.30 13.40
C GLU A 44 -33.53 30.50 12.71
N LEU A 45 -32.47 31.02 13.35
CA LEU A 45 -31.55 31.90 12.66
C LEU A 45 -30.99 31.07 11.51
N SER A 46 -31.27 31.48 10.28
CA SER A 46 -30.60 30.92 9.11
C SER A 46 -29.09 30.91 9.39
N PRO A 47 -28.41 29.79 9.10
CA PRO A 47 -27.00 29.65 9.42
C PRO A 47 -26.22 30.81 8.80
N SER A 48 -25.31 31.38 9.59
CA SER A 48 -24.45 32.46 9.13
C SER A 48 -23.54 31.95 8.01
N ASP A 49 -23.05 32.85 7.16
CA ASP A 49 -22.06 32.52 6.14
C ASP A 49 -20.80 31.87 6.75
N ALA A 50 -20.45 32.25 7.97
CA ALA A 50 -19.40 31.65 8.77
C ALA A 50 -19.73 30.20 9.21
N ASP A 51 -20.98 29.90 9.54
CA ASP A 51 -21.40 28.57 10.00
C ASP A 51 -21.31 27.56 8.85
N ILE A 52 -21.79 27.94 7.67
CA ILE A 52 -21.73 27.11 6.45
C ILE A 52 -20.27 26.89 6.03
N PHE A 53 -19.42 27.91 6.13
CA PHE A 53 -18.00 27.78 5.85
C PHE A 53 -17.30 26.83 6.84
N LEU A 54 -17.59 26.94 8.14
CA LEU A 54 -17.06 26.03 9.16
C LEU A 54 -17.53 24.59 8.95
N GLU A 55 -18.79 24.39 8.54
CA GLU A 55 -19.33 23.06 8.23
C GLU A 55 -18.64 22.40 7.03
N ALA A 56 -18.12 23.19 6.09
CA ALA A 56 -17.27 22.67 5.02
C ALA A 56 -15.89 22.25 5.55
N LEU A 57 -15.36 22.97 6.55
CA LEU A 57 -14.07 22.64 7.18
C LEU A 57 -14.17 21.41 8.09
N THR A 58 -15.31 21.14 8.72
CA THR A 58 -15.48 19.90 9.51
C THR A 58 -15.35 18.66 8.64
N SER A 59 -15.70 18.72 7.35
CA SER A 59 -15.45 17.62 6.40
C SER A 59 -13.98 17.41 6.06
N LEU A 60 -13.12 18.41 6.29
CA LEU A 60 -11.66 18.31 6.16
C LEU A 60 -10.98 17.93 7.47
N HIS A 61 -11.62 18.19 8.60
CA HIS A 61 -11.08 17.99 9.93
C HIS A 61 -11.63 16.70 10.53
N ASP A 62 -11.03 15.59 10.13
CA ASP A 62 -11.19 14.34 10.87
C ASP A 62 -9.87 13.99 11.57
N ARG A 63 -9.89 13.94 12.90
CA ARG A 63 -8.73 13.54 13.73
C ARG A 63 -8.59 12.03 13.84
N GLN A 64 -9.60 11.27 13.41
CA GLN A 64 -9.67 9.82 13.59
C GLN A 64 -9.92 9.06 12.28
N GLY A 65 -10.44 9.72 11.23
CA GLY A 65 -10.69 9.16 9.89
C GLY A 65 -9.96 9.87 8.74
N GLU A 66 -10.14 9.37 7.51
CA GLU A 66 -9.64 10.02 6.29
C GLU A 66 -10.51 11.25 5.96
N PRO A 67 -9.93 12.42 5.65
CA PRO A 67 -10.68 13.61 5.25
C PRO A 67 -11.53 13.35 4.00
N ASP A 68 -12.81 13.76 4.03
CA ASP A 68 -13.67 13.71 2.85
C ASP A 68 -13.51 14.98 2.01
N TYR A 69 -12.45 14.96 1.19
CA TYR A 69 -12.13 16.02 0.25
C TYR A 69 -13.28 16.30 -0.74
N LYS A 70 -14.05 15.28 -1.14
CA LYS A 70 -15.13 15.45 -2.11
C LYS A 70 -16.32 16.16 -1.48
N ALA A 71 -16.73 15.74 -0.29
CA ALA A 71 -17.79 16.39 0.47
C ALA A 71 -17.42 17.84 0.82
N ALA A 72 -16.19 18.09 1.30
CA ALA A 72 -15.73 19.44 1.59
C ALA A 72 -15.76 20.35 0.35
N SER A 73 -15.27 19.85 -0.80
CA SER A 73 -15.28 20.59 -2.07
C SER A 73 -16.71 20.87 -2.57
N ALA A 74 -17.65 19.95 -2.36
CA ALA A 74 -19.06 20.16 -2.70
C ALA A 74 -19.71 21.24 -1.82
N LYS A 75 -19.50 21.18 -0.50
CA LYS A 75 -20.01 22.19 0.45
C LYS A 75 -19.44 23.58 0.18
N LEU A 76 -18.14 23.70 -0.12
CA LEU A 76 -17.53 24.98 -0.49
C LEU A 76 -18.09 25.54 -1.80
N ARG A 77 -18.46 24.69 -2.78
CA ARG A 77 -19.10 25.15 -4.02
C ARG A 77 -20.52 25.67 -3.77
N ILE A 78 -21.29 24.99 -2.93
CA ILE A 78 -22.63 25.44 -2.50
C ILE A 78 -22.50 26.80 -1.79
N PHE A 79 -21.57 26.91 -0.84
CA PHE A 79 -21.27 28.17 -0.15
C PHE A 79 -20.98 29.33 -1.12
N LEU A 80 -20.20 29.10 -2.17
CA LEU A 80 -19.89 30.13 -3.18
C LEU A 80 -21.11 30.55 -4.02
N GLN A 81 -22.07 29.64 -4.23
CA GLN A 81 -23.31 29.94 -4.95
C GLN A 81 -24.29 30.74 -4.07
N GLU A 82 -24.40 30.37 -2.81
CA GLU A 82 -25.35 30.98 -1.87
C GLU A 82 -24.84 32.32 -1.29
N HIS A 83 -23.52 32.47 -1.13
CA HIS A 83 -22.88 33.64 -0.51
C HIS A 83 -21.76 34.26 -1.37
N PRO A 84 -22.04 34.75 -2.59
CA PRO A 84 -21.02 35.26 -3.51
C PRO A 84 -20.31 36.55 -3.04
N ARG A 85 -20.91 37.27 -2.09
CA ARG A 85 -20.36 38.53 -1.51
C ARG A 85 -19.74 38.34 -0.13
N SER A 86 -19.60 37.10 0.35
CA SER A 86 -19.00 36.85 1.65
C SER A 86 -17.51 37.21 1.66
N LYS A 87 -17.00 37.59 2.84
CA LYS A 87 -15.56 37.76 3.05
C LYS A 87 -14.77 36.45 2.88
N TRP A 88 -15.43 35.31 2.99
CA TRP A 88 -14.81 33.99 2.91
C TRP A 88 -14.72 33.43 1.48
N THR A 89 -15.30 34.11 0.49
CA THR A 89 -15.36 33.65 -0.91
C THR A 89 -13.96 33.35 -1.48
N ALA A 90 -12.99 34.24 -1.27
CA ALA A 90 -11.61 34.02 -1.74
C ALA A 90 -10.97 32.79 -1.06
N SER A 91 -11.18 32.63 0.24
CA SER A 91 -10.68 31.48 1.00
C SER A 91 -11.34 30.17 0.55
N ALA A 92 -12.65 30.16 0.31
CA ALA A 92 -13.37 29.00 -0.20
C ALA A 92 -12.87 28.58 -1.59
N GLN A 93 -12.61 29.53 -2.49
CA GLN A 93 -12.02 29.24 -3.80
C GLN A 93 -10.61 28.66 -3.70
N ALA A 94 -9.75 29.24 -2.86
CA ALA A 94 -8.40 28.73 -2.62
C ALA A 94 -8.40 27.32 -2.02
N LEU A 95 -9.33 27.04 -1.10
CA LEU A 95 -9.51 25.72 -0.52
C LEU A 95 -9.98 24.70 -1.56
N ILE A 96 -10.96 25.03 -2.41
CA ILE A 96 -11.40 24.15 -3.51
C ILE A 96 -10.23 23.81 -4.43
N LEU A 97 -9.43 24.81 -4.83
CA LEU A 97 -8.26 24.59 -5.67
C LEU A 97 -7.24 23.66 -5.00
N THR A 98 -6.95 23.91 -3.72
CA THR A 98 -6.03 23.07 -2.93
C THR A 98 -6.54 21.65 -2.81
N ILE A 99 -7.83 21.46 -2.54
CA ILE A 99 -8.48 20.15 -2.46
C ILE A 99 -8.35 19.40 -3.78
N ASN A 100 -8.64 20.05 -4.92
CA ASN A 100 -8.53 19.41 -6.23
C ASN A 100 -7.08 18.97 -6.50
N ASN A 101 -6.10 19.82 -6.20
CA ASN A 101 -4.69 19.47 -6.35
C ASN A 101 -4.28 18.28 -5.48
N LEU A 102 -4.79 18.20 -4.24
CA LEU A 102 -4.53 17.07 -3.35
C LEU A 102 -5.12 15.77 -3.89
N ILE A 103 -6.36 15.79 -4.41
CA ILE A 103 -6.99 14.62 -5.03
C ILE A 103 -6.17 14.15 -6.24
N ASP A 104 -5.77 15.07 -7.12
CA ASP A 104 -4.96 14.76 -8.30
C ASP A 104 -3.59 14.17 -7.91
N LEU A 105 -2.96 14.72 -6.87
CA LEU A 105 -1.70 14.21 -6.35
C LEU A 105 -1.87 12.81 -5.75
N GLN A 106 -2.94 12.58 -4.98
CA GLN A 106 -3.24 11.28 -4.39
C GLN A 106 -3.44 10.21 -5.47
N GLU A 107 -4.13 10.54 -6.55
CA GLU A 107 -4.31 9.64 -7.69
C GLU A 107 -2.97 9.34 -8.38
N LYS A 108 -2.16 10.37 -8.64
CA LYS A 108 -0.82 10.20 -9.24
C LYS A 108 0.08 9.32 -8.38
N VAL A 109 0.08 9.51 -7.07
CA VAL A 109 0.86 8.69 -6.13
C VAL A 109 0.37 7.24 -6.15
N LYS A 110 -0.96 7.02 -6.13
CA LYS A 110 -1.54 5.67 -6.17
C LYS A 110 -1.18 4.95 -7.47
N THR A 111 -1.34 5.63 -8.61
CA THR A 111 -1.02 5.09 -9.93
C THR A 111 0.48 4.81 -10.07
N GLY A 112 1.34 5.76 -9.69
CA GLY A 112 2.79 5.58 -9.70
C GLY A 112 3.27 4.45 -8.79
N SER A 113 2.66 4.28 -7.62
CA SER A 113 2.95 3.17 -6.70
C SER A 113 2.57 1.81 -7.33
N LEU A 114 1.42 1.74 -8.01
CA LEU A 114 1.00 0.52 -8.72
C LEU A 114 1.95 0.18 -9.87
N GLU A 115 2.34 1.17 -10.67
CA GLU A 115 3.30 1.00 -11.77
C GLU A 115 4.68 0.55 -11.27
N LEU A 116 5.17 1.17 -10.20
CA LEU A 116 6.43 0.78 -9.54
C LEU A 116 6.38 -0.66 -9.04
N SER A 117 5.26 -1.07 -8.43
CA SER A 117 5.05 -2.45 -7.98
C SER A 117 5.09 -3.44 -9.13
N LYS A 118 4.40 -3.15 -10.26
CA LYS A 118 4.43 -3.99 -11.46
C LYS A 118 5.84 -4.08 -12.06
N ALA A 119 6.53 -2.95 -12.21
CA ALA A 119 7.89 -2.90 -12.73
C ALA A 119 8.86 -3.71 -11.86
N ASN A 120 8.71 -3.64 -10.53
CA ASN A 120 9.51 -4.45 -9.61
C ASN A 120 9.24 -5.95 -9.73
N ALA A 121 7.98 -6.34 -9.92
CA ALA A 121 7.61 -7.74 -10.15
C ALA A 121 8.20 -8.28 -11.47
N GLU A 122 8.13 -7.51 -12.55
CA GLU A 122 8.73 -7.85 -13.83
C GLU A 122 10.26 -7.93 -13.75
N LYS A 123 10.90 -6.96 -13.08
CA LYS A 123 12.34 -6.99 -12.82
C LYS A 123 12.76 -8.24 -12.04
N ALA A 124 11.99 -8.61 -11.01
CA ALA A 124 12.26 -9.83 -10.24
C ALA A 124 12.13 -11.09 -11.11
N LYS A 125 11.11 -11.15 -11.96
CA LYS A 125 10.92 -12.25 -12.92
C LYS A 125 12.07 -12.33 -13.92
N LEU A 126 12.43 -11.23 -14.57
CA LEU A 126 13.55 -11.18 -15.53
C LEU A 126 14.87 -11.58 -14.89
N LYS A 127 15.13 -11.15 -13.64
CA LYS A 127 16.34 -11.56 -12.91
C LYS A 127 16.38 -13.07 -12.65
N LYS A 128 15.24 -13.67 -12.32
CA LYS A 128 15.11 -15.13 -12.15
C LYS A 128 15.33 -15.86 -13.47
N ASP A 129 14.71 -15.39 -14.54
CA ASP A 129 14.83 -15.99 -15.87
C ASP A 129 16.27 -15.90 -16.38
N TYR A 130 16.92 -14.74 -16.24
CA TYR A 130 18.34 -14.56 -16.57
C TYR A 130 19.23 -15.57 -15.84
N LYS A 131 19.04 -15.73 -14.53
CA LYS A 131 19.82 -16.70 -13.73
C LYS A 131 19.61 -18.13 -14.22
N ASN A 132 18.38 -18.51 -14.55
CA ASN A 132 18.07 -19.84 -15.09
C ASN A 132 18.69 -20.07 -16.47
N TYR A 133 18.69 -19.06 -17.35
CA TYR A 133 19.35 -19.15 -18.65
C TYR A 133 20.88 -19.23 -18.52
N GLU A 134 21.46 -18.45 -17.62
CA GLU A 134 22.89 -18.50 -17.31
C GLU A 134 23.30 -19.89 -16.80
N GLU A 135 22.55 -20.46 -15.85
CA GLU A 135 22.81 -21.81 -15.33
C GLU A 135 22.73 -22.88 -16.42
N LYS A 136 21.73 -22.78 -17.32
CA LYS A 136 21.60 -23.70 -18.46
C LYS A 136 22.75 -23.57 -19.44
N TYR A 137 23.13 -22.34 -19.77
CA TYR A 137 24.22 -22.07 -20.70
C TYR A 137 25.55 -22.59 -20.14
N GLN A 138 25.82 -22.37 -18.86
CA GLN A 138 27.01 -22.91 -18.20
C GLN A 138 27.02 -24.45 -18.20
N ALA A 139 25.88 -25.08 -17.91
CA ALA A 139 25.77 -26.54 -17.94
C ALA A 139 26.02 -27.11 -19.35
N GLU A 140 25.47 -26.47 -20.39
CA GLU A 140 25.69 -26.85 -21.78
C GLU A 140 27.14 -26.63 -22.22
N ALA A 141 27.76 -25.52 -21.82
CA ALA A 141 29.18 -25.26 -22.10
C ALA A 141 30.09 -26.34 -21.50
N VAL A 142 29.85 -26.75 -20.25
CA VAL A 142 30.59 -27.83 -19.59
C VAL A 142 30.38 -29.16 -20.34
N LYS A 143 29.12 -29.47 -20.71
CA LYS A 143 28.81 -30.69 -21.46
C LYS A 143 29.54 -30.73 -22.80
N LEU A 144 29.50 -29.65 -23.57
CA LEU A 144 30.20 -29.54 -24.85
C LEU A 144 31.72 -29.64 -24.69
N GLN A 145 32.28 -29.09 -23.62
CA GLN A 145 33.71 -29.23 -23.33
C GLN A 145 34.08 -30.70 -23.07
N GLN A 146 33.29 -31.41 -22.26
CA GLN A 146 33.50 -32.84 -21.99
C GLN A 146 33.38 -33.69 -23.25
N GLU A 147 32.36 -33.45 -24.09
CA GLU A 147 32.20 -34.13 -25.37
C GLU A 147 33.40 -33.87 -26.31
N ASN A 148 33.91 -32.63 -26.33
CA ASN A 148 35.08 -32.27 -27.15
C ASN A 148 36.36 -32.98 -26.67
N GLU A 149 36.58 -33.05 -25.35
CA GLU A 149 37.70 -33.78 -24.76
C GLU A 149 37.61 -35.29 -25.05
N GLN A 150 36.41 -35.87 -24.95
CA GLN A 150 36.19 -37.26 -25.32
C GLN A 150 36.50 -37.51 -26.81
N LEU A 151 35.97 -36.69 -27.71
CA LEU A 151 36.23 -36.82 -29.15
C LEU A 151 37.72 -36.68 -29.49
N LYS A 152 38.47 -35.81 -28.79
CA LYS A 152 39.93 -35.70 -28.95
C LYS A 152 40.63 -37.00 -28.58
N ASN A 153 40.27 -37.59 -27.44
CA ASN A 153 40.83 -38.88 -26.99
C ASN A 153 40.53 -40.01 -27.98
N ASP A 154 39.30 -40.07 -28.48
CA ASP A 154 38.88 -41.06 -29.47
C ASP A 154 39.65 -40.92 -30.79
N ILE A 155 39.85 -39.69 -31.26
CA ILE A 155 40.67 -39.40 -32.45
C ILE A 155 42.12 -39.85 -32.24
N GLU A 156 42.71 -39.60 -31.07
CA GLU A 156 44.07 -40.06 -30.77
C GLU A 156 44.19 -41.59 -30.74
N LEU A 157 43.19 -42.27 -30.19
CA LEU A 157 43.14 -43.73 -30.18
C LEU A 157 43.04 -44.28 -31.61
N LEU A 158 42.15 -43.72 -32.44
CA LEU A 158 41.99 -44.13 -33.84
C LEU A 158 43.30 -43.95 -34.63
N LYS A 159 44.01 -42.84 -34.43
CA LYS A 159 45.34 -42.62 -35.04
C LYS A 159 46.35 -43.68 -34.63
N LYS A 160 46.38 -44.07 -33.35
CA LYS A 160 47.28 -45.14 -32.87
C LYS A 160 46.95 -46.49 -33.51
N LEU A 161 45.67 -46.83 -33.61
CA LEU A 161 45.21 -48.07 -34.24
C LEU A 161 45.53 -48.09 -35.74
N GLU A 162 45.34 -46.97 -36.44
CA GLU A 162 45.69 -46.83 -37.85
C GLU A 162 47.17 -47.08 -38.11
N ILE A 163 48.06 -46.52 -37.28
CA ILE A 163 49.51 -46.77 -37.35
C ILE A 163 49.81 -48.26 -37.14
N GLN A 164 49.20 -48.92 -36.16
CA GLN A 164 49.43 -50.34 -35.88
C GLN A 164 48.96 -51.23 -37.04
N MET A 165 47.83 -50.92 -37.65
CA MET A 165 47.36 -51.64 -38.84
C MET A 165 48.32 -51.47 -40.00
N GLY A 166 48.77 -50.24 -40.29
CA GLY A 166 49.75 -50.00 -41.35
C GLY A 166 51.10 -50.70 -41.13
N GLN A 167 51.54 -50.83 -39.87
CA GLN A 167 52.73 -51.62 -39.52
C GLN A 167 52.53 -53.12 -39.78
N ARG A 168 51.39 -53.68 -39.38
CA ARG A 168 51.06 -55.10 -39.64
C ARG A 168 50.97 -55.38 -41.14
N GLU A 169 50.35 -54.50 -41.91
CA GLU A 169 50.21 -54.66 -43.35
C GLU A 169 51.57 -54.66 -44.06
N LYS A 170 52.52 -53.82 -43.61
CA LYS A 170 53.90 -53.81 -44.12
C LYS A 170 54.70 -55.06 -43.76
N MET A 171 54.41 -55.71 -42.63
CA MET A 171 55.07 -56.97 -42.24
C MET A 171 54.54 -58.20 -42.98
N LEU A 172 53.35 -58.08 -43.60
CA LEU A 172 52.69 -59.17 -44.32
C LEU A 172 52.89 -59.10 -45.85
N LYS A 173 53.58 -58.08 -46.37
CA LYS A 173 53.96 -57.91 -47.78
C LYS A 173 55.46 -58.09 -47.95
#